data_AF-A0A936VM50-F1
#
_entry.id   AF-A0A936VM50-F1
#
_cell.length_a   1.000
_cell.length_b   1.000
_cell.length_c   1.000
_cell.angle_alpha   90.00
_cell.angle_beta   90.00
_cell.angle_gamma   90.00
#
_symmetry.space_group_name_H-M   'P 1'
#
loop_
_entity.id
_entity.type
_entity.pdbx_description
1 polymer ?
#
loop_
_entity_poly.entity_id
_entity_poly.type
_entity_poly.pdbx_seq_one_letter_code
_entity_poly.pdbx_strand_id
1 'polypeptide(L)'
;MDRSRRFRIFHEALAAAARGPFFPDWEFHTLFGLERSEVEQIAFNFAESTEIDGAVRLAINGAMNNLLGYPHGCDNQWHDWLSVTRHELSEIYELWLSDPRSEP
;
A
#
# COMPACT_ATOMS: atom_id res chain seq x y z
N MET A 1 14.64 9.91 4.85
CA MET A 1 13.35 10.38 4.29
C MET A 1 12.51 11.00 5.39
N ASP A 2 11.86 12.15 5.14
CA ASP A 2 10.95 12.79 6.10
C ASP A 2 9.74 11.89 6.43
N ARG A 3 9.26 11.93 7.68
CA ARG A 3 8.16 11.08 8.17
C ARG A 3 6.88 11.36 7.40
N SER A 4 6.53 12.63 7.19
CA SER A 4 5.31 13.01 6.50
C SER A 4 5.31 12.57 5.03
N ARG A 5 6.49 12.51 4.38
CA ARG A 5 6.62 11.95 3.02
C ARG A 5 6.29 10.45 2.98
N ARG A 6 6.74 9.63 3.95
CA ARG A 6 6.43 8.17 3.91
C ARG A 6 4.96 7.89 4.16
N PHE A 7 4.35 8.59 5.12
CA PHE A 7 2.91 8.42 5.38
C PHE A 7 2.06 8.79 4.17
N ARG A 8 2.45 9.82 3.41
CA ARG A 8 1.81 10.12 2.12
C ARG A 8 1.92 8.96 1.14
N ILE A 9 3.10 8.36 1.01
CA ILE A 9 3.34 7.26 0.08
C ILE A 9 2.61 5.98 0.51
N PHE A 10 2.50 5.71 1.81
CA PHE A 10 1.64 4.64 2.32
C PHE A 10 0.17 4.90 1.98
N HIS A 11 -0.33 6.11 2.19
CA HIS A 11 -1.69 6.49 1.79
C HIS A 11 -1.91 6.30 0.28
N GLU A 12 -0.98 6.76 -0.56
CA GLU A 12 -1.04 6.58 -2.03
C GLU A 12 -1.05 5.09 -2.41
N ALA A 13 -0.20 4.26 -1.81
CA ALA A 13 -0.17 2.82 -2.05
C ALA A 13 -1.48 2.13 -1.63
N LEU A 14 -2.02 2.46 -0.46
CA LEU A 14 -3.31 1.95 0.01
C LEU A 14 -4.45 2.38 -0.93
N ALA A 15 -4.46 3.64 -1.35
CA ALA A 15 -5.43 4.17 -2.29
C ALA A 15 -5.34 3.49 -3.66
N ALA A 16 -4.12 3.33 -4.19
CA ALA A 16 -3.85 2.64 -5.45
C ALA A 16 -4.33 1.19 -5.39
N ALA A 17 -4.05 0.48 -4.30
CA ALA A 17 -4.52 -0.89 -4.13
C ALA A 17 -6.05 -0.97 -4.09
N ALA A 18 -6.69 -0.15 -3.25
CA ALA A 18 -8.14 -0.24 -3.03
C ALA A 18 -8.97 0.26 -4.21
N ARG A 19 -8.57 1.36 -4.85
CA ARG A 19 -9.40 2.07 -5.84
C ARG A 19 -8.79 2.09 -7.24
N GLY A 20 -7.53 1.72 -7.38
CA GLY A 20 -6.84 1.66 -8.65
C GLY A 20 -7.07 0.35 -9.41
N PRO A 21 -6.65 0.31 -10.68
CA PRO A 21 -6.88 -0.80 -11.59
C PRO A 21 -5.92 -2.00 -11.38
N PHE A 22 -5.08 -1.97 -10.35
CA PHE A 22 -3.95 -2.89 -10.19
C PHE A 22 -4.36 -4.31 -9.82
N PHE A 23 -5.48 -4.48 -9.12
CA PHE A 23 -5.88 -5.78 -8.59
C PHE A 23 -7.33 -6.07 -8.99
N PRO A 24 -7.64 -7.28 -9.48
CA PRO A 24 -9.02 -7.66 -9.77
C PRO A 24 -9.78 -8.02 -8.48
N ASP A 25 -11.08 -7.76 -8.44
CA ASP A 25 -11.91 -7.99 -7.25
C ASP A 25 -11.91 -9.45 -6.78
N TRP A 26 -11.93 -10.39 -7.73
CA TRP A 26 -12.02 -11.82 -7.42
C TRP A 26 -10.77 -12.37 -6.70
N GLU A 27 -9.62 -11.71 -6.82
CA GLU A 27 -8.36 -12.15 -6.21
C GLU A 27 -7.94 -11.27 -5.03
N PHE A 28 -8.63 -10.15 -4.80
CA PHE A 28 -8.20 -9.13 -3.84
C PHE A 28 -8.01 -9.70 -2.44
N HIS A 29 -9.01 -10.42 -1.92
CA HIS A 29 -8.93 -11.04 -0.60
C HIS A 29 -7.74 -12.03 -0.50
N THR A 30 -7.46 -12.79 -1.55
CA THR A 30 -6.34 -13.73 -1.58
C THR A 30 -4.99 -13.00 -1.52
N LEU A 31 -4.87 -11.86 -2.19
CA LEU A 31 -3.64 -11.07 -2.23
C LEU A 31 -3.38 -10.29 -0.93
N PHE A 32 -4.45 -9.83 -0.26
CA PHE A 32 -4.34 -8.91 0.89
C PHE A 32 -4.66 -9.56 2.23
N GLY A 33 -5.41 -10.66 2.26
CA GLY A 33 -6.02 -11.19 3.50
C GLY A 33 -7.06 -10.24 4.11
N LEU A 34 -7.52 -9.26 3.34
CA LEU A 34 -8.50 -8.23 3.69
C LEU A 34 -9.45 -8.03 2.51
N GLU A 35 -10.67 -7.64 2.79
CA GLU A 35 -11.60 -7.18 1.77
C GLU A 35 -11.13 -5.84 1.17
N ARG A 36 -11.47 -5.60 -0.11
CA ARG A 36 -11.16 -4.32 -0.78
C ARG A 36 -11.73 -3.13 -0.02
N SER A 37 -12.94 -3.27 0.51
CA SER A 37 -13.61 -2.22 1.29
C SER A 37 -12.89 -1.93 2.61
N GLU A 38 -12.25 -2.92 3.24
CA GLU A 38 -11.43 -2.71 4.43
C GLU A 38 -10.17 -1.90 4.10
N VAL A 39 -9.48 -2.25 3.01
CA VAL A 39 -8.31 -1.50 2.54
C VAL A 39 -8.70 -0.09 2.12
N GLU A 40 -9.85 0.09 1.47
CA GLU A 40 -10.38 1.41 1.11
C GLU A 40 -10.67 2.25 2.36
N GLN A 41 -11.30 1.66 3.38
CA GLN A 41 -11.63 2.36 4.61
C GLN A 41 -10.36 2.75 5.39
N ILE A 42 -9.34 1.88 5.40
CA ILE A 42 -8.02 2.19 5.96
C ILE A 42 -7.41 3.34 5.18
N ALA A 43 -7.37 3.28 3.84
CA ALA A 43 -6.83 4.34 3.00
C ALA A 43 -7.51 5.69 3.27
N PHE A 44 -8.85 5.71 3.36
CA PHE A 44 -9.62 6.92 3.60
C PHE A 44 -9.29 7.59 4.94
N ASN A 45 -9.02 6.80 5.99
CA ASN A 45 -8.71 7.30 7.33
C ASN A 45 -7.19 7.43 7.61
N PHE A 46 -6.34 7.07 6.66
CA PHE A 46 -4.90 6.97 6.90
C PHE A 46 -4.24 8.36 6.99
N ALA A 47 -3.59 8.61 8.12
CA ALA A 47 -2.89 9.85 8.43
C ALA A 47 -1.63 9.55 9.26
N GLU A 48 -0.80 10.57 9.50
CA GLU A 48 0.44 10.43 10.29
C GLU A 48 0.20 10.01 11.76
N SER A 49 -1.01 10.25 12.27
CA SER A 49 -1.48 9.84 13.59
C SER A 49 -2.16 8.47 13.62
N THR A 50 -2.32 7.80 12.48
CA THR A 50 -2.94 6.47 12.43
C THR A 50 -2.10 5.47 13.21
N GLU A 51 -2.73 4.79 14.16
CA GLU A 51 -2.13 3.67 14.85
C GLU A 51 -1.91 2.52 13.88
N ILE A 52 -0.71 1.94 13.91
CA ILE A 52 -0.36 0.79 13.08
C ILE A 52 -0.76 -0.46 13.87
N ASP A 53 -2.04 -0.82 13.78
CA ASP A 53 -2.54 -2.09 14.29
C ASP A 53 -2.36 -3.23 13.27
N GLY A 54 -2.87 -4.41 13.58
CA GLY A 54 -2.73 -5.58 12.71
C GLY A 54 -3.36 -5.42 11.33
N ALA A 55 -4.50 -4.75 11.21
CA ALA A 55 -5.21 -4.55 9.94
C ALA A 55 -4.50 -3.48 9.09
N VAL A 56 -4.13 -2.35 9.70
CA VAL A 56 -3.37 -1.28 9.04
C VAL A 56 -2.02 -1.80 8.55
N ARG A 57 -1.30 -2.57 9.38
CA ARG A 57 -0.04 -3.22 9.01
C ARG A 57 -0.22 -4.17 7.83
N LEU A 58 -1.24 -5.04 7.88
CA LEU A 58 -1.53 -6.00 6.81
C LEU A 58 -1.86 -5.28 5.50
N ALA A 59 -2.64 -4.20 5.55
CA ALA A 59 -2.98 -3.40 4.38
C ALA A 59 -1.75 -2.69 3.78
N ILE A 60 -0.88 -2.10 4.60
CA ILE A 60 0.37 -1.45 4.16
C ILE A 60 1.31 -2.47 3.50
N ASN A 61 1.53 -3.61 4.15
CA ASN A 61 2.34 -4.70 3.61
C ASN A 61 1.76 -5.23 2.29
N GLY A 62 0.47 -5.56 2.27
CA GLY A 62 -0.20 -6.08 1.08
C GLY A 62 -0.15 -5.08 -0.09
N ALA A 63 -0.39 -3.80 0.18
CA ALA A 63 -0.38 -2.78 -0.88
C ALA A 63 1.00 -2.65 -1.52
N MET A 64 2.06 -2.43 -0.74
CA MET A 64 3.41 -2.26 -1.30
C MET A 64 3.93 -3.55 -1.94
N ASN A 65 3.76 -4.69 -1.27
CA ASN A 65 4.22 -5.98 -1.79
C ASN A 65 3.57 -6.32 -3.13
N ASN A 66 2.25 -6.17 -3.23
CA ASN A 66 1.53 -6.55 -4.43
C ASN A 66 1.69 -5.51 -5.55
N LEU A 67 1.81 -4.21 -5.26
CA LEU A 67 2.12 -3.20 -6.29
C LEU A 67 3.51 -3.43 -6.91
N LEU A 68 4.46 -3.95 -6.13
CA LEU A 68 5.80 -4.25 -6.62
C LEU A 68 5.91 -5.63 -7.29
N GLY A 69 5.19 -6.63 -6.77
CA GLY A 69 5.39 -8.04 -7.14
C GLY A 69 4.27 -8.69 -7.97
N TYR A 70 3.03 -8.22 -7.90
CA TYR A 70 1.92 -8.81 -8.65
C TYR A 70 1.94 -8.32 -10.11
N PRO A 71 1.75 -9.20 -11.12
CA PRO A 71 1.82 -8.85 -12.54
C PRO A 71 0.55 -8.12 -13.04
N HIS A 72 0.26 -6.95 -12.48
CA HIS A 72 -0.97 -6.19 -12.76
C HIS A 72 -1.05 -5.59 -14.18
N GLY A 73 0.07 -5.39 -14.90
CA GLY A 73 0.09 -4.81 -16.25
C GLY A 73 -0.26 -3.31 -16.36
N CYS A 74 -0.61 -2.66 -15.25
CA CYS A 74 -0.98 -1.24 -15.16
C CYS A 74 0.18 -0.22 -15.07
N ASP A 75 1.37 -0.50 -15.62
CA ASP A 75 2.53 0.41 -15.49
C ASP A 75 2.27 1.82 -16.05
N ASN A 76 1.50 1.91 -17.15
CA ASN A 76 1.14 3.19 -17.76
C ASN A 76 0.21 4.05 -16.88
N GLN A 77 -0.45 3.47 -15.88
CA GLN A 77 -1.38 4.13 -14.95
C GLN A 77 -0.71 4.42 -13.59
N TRP A 78 0.56 4.02 -13.42
CA TRP A 78 1.26 4.11 -12.14
C TRP A 78 1.23 5.53 -11.56
N HIS A 79 1.59 6.53 -12.36
CA HIS A 79 1.67 7.92 -11.92
C HIS A 79 0.33 8.64 -11.77
N ASP A 80 -0.78 7.99 -12.14
CA ASP A 80 -2.13 8.48 -11.82
C ASP A 80 -2.46 8.25 -10.32
N TRP A 81 -1.75 7.32 -9.68
CA TRP A 81 -2.02 6.88 -8.31
C TRP A 81 -0.85 7.08 -7.34
N LEU A 82 0.39 6.94 -7.83
CA LEU A 82 1.61 6.96 -7.03
C LEU A 82 2.52 8.10 -7.50
N SER A 83 2.88 8.98 -6.56
CA SER A 83 3.77 10.11 -6.83
C SER A 83 5.24 9.71 -7.02
N VAL A 84 5.59 8.48 -6.62
CA VAL A 84 6.94 7.92 -6.69
C VAL A 84 7.07 6.90 -7.80
N THR A 85 8.29 6.59 -8.23
CA THR A 85 8.57 5.47 -9.13
C THR A 85 8.45 4.12 -8.42
N ARG A 86 8.39 3.02 -9.19
CA ARG A 86 8.50 1.65 -8.66
C ARG A 86 9.76 1.44 -7.81
N HIS A 87 10.89 2.00 -8.24
CA HIS A 87 12.16 1.87 -7.52
C HIS A 87 12.11 2.58 -6.17
N GLU A 88 11.66 3.84 -6.13
CA GLU A 88 11.48 4.58 -4.87
C GLU A 88 10.47 3.88 -3.95
N LEU A 89 9.38 3.32 -4.47
CA LEU A 89 8.45 2.55 -3.65
C LEU A 89 9.13 1.31 -3.04
N SER A 90 10.00 0.63 -3.79
CA SER A 90 10.80 -0.49 -3.30
C SER A 90 11.72 -0.09 -2.15
N GLU A 91 12.45 1.02 -2.26
CA GLU A 91 13.31 1.53 -1.19
C GLU A 91 12.50 1.85 0.08
N ILE A 92 11.31 2.40 -0.09
CA ILE A 92 10.41 2.72 1.03
C ILE A 92 9.86 1.46 1.67
N TYR A 93 9.55 0.45 0.86
CA TYR A 93 9.08 -0.83 1.37
C TYR A 93 10.17 -1.55 2.16
N GLU A 94 11.42 -1.53 1.72
CA GLU A 94 12.57 -2.08 2.47
C GLU A 94 12.76 -1.37 3.82
N LEU A 95 12.62 -0.03 3.85
CA LEU A 95 12.65 0.72 5.11
C LEU A 95 11.49 0.37 6.03
N TRP A 96 10.31 0.09 5.47
CA TRP A 96 9.15 -0.35 6.22
C TRP A 96 9.36 -1.75 6.82
N LEU A 97 9.87 -2.71 6.04
CA LEU A 97 10.17 -4.07 6.49
C LEU A 97 11.25 -4.11 7.60
N SER A 98 12.06 -3.06 7.71
CA SER A 98 13.06 -2.90 8.78
C SER A 98 12.50 -2.20 10.03
N ASP A 99 11.25 -1.70 9.98
CA ASP A 99 10.60 -1.02 11.11
C ASP A 99 9.93 -2.06 12.02
N PRO A 100 10.13 -2.01 13.36
CA PRO A 100 9.49 -2.95 14.28
C PRO A 100 7.96 -2.99 14.20
N ARG A 101 7.33 -1.91 13.72
CA ARG A 101 5.86 -1.85 13.52
C ARG A 101 5.37 -2.67 12.34
N SER A 102 6.28 -3.15 11.48
CA SER A 102 5.96 -4.04 10.36
C SER A 102 5.91 -5.52 10.76
N GLU A 103 6.42 -5.87 11.94
CA GLU A 103 6.38 -7.23 12.48
C GLU A 103 4.95 -7.61 12.96
N PRO A 104 4.55 -8.89 12.87
CA PRO A 104 3.25 -9.40 13.32
C PRO A 104 2.94 -9.15 14.80
#